data_AF-A0A534REK3-F1
#
_entry.id   AF-A0A534REK3-F1
#
_cell.length_a   1.000
_cell.length_b   1.000
_cell.length_c   1.000
_cell.angle_alpha   90.00
_cell.angle_beta   90.00
_cell.angle_gamma   90.00
#
_symmetry.space_group_name_H-M   'P 1'
#
loop_
_entity.id
_entity.type
_entity.pdbx_description
1 polymer ?
#
loop_
_entity_poly.entity_id
_entity_poly.type
_entity_poly.pdbx_seq_one_letter_code
_entity_poly.pdbx_strand_id
1 'polypeptide(L)' 'MSGIRYSSSPPERAVTLEVDGGSPVTLHQGESMGELEVQLILPDGVYVRRGGHVWMLSADH' A
#
# COMPACT_ATOMS: atom_id res chain seq x y z
N MET A 1 3.53 -7.18 3.00
CA MET A 1 3.56 -5.78 3.48
C MET A 1 4.39 -5.75 4.74
N SER A 2 5.25 -4.76 4.90
CA SER A 2 6.17 -4.66 6.05
C SER A 2 5.76 -3.59 7.07
N GLY A 3 4.84 -2.67 6.72
CA GLY A 3 4.26 -1.75 7.69
C GLY A 3 3.29 -0.74 7.09
N ILE A 4 2.39 -0.23 7.95
CA ILE A 4 1.47 0.87 7.64
C ILE A 4 1.81 2.06 8.52
N ARG A 5 1.95 3.24 7.92
CA ARG A 5 1.92 4.52 8.60
C ARG A 5 0.58 5.18 8.35
N TYR A 6 -0.34 5.06 9.31
CA TYR A 6 -1.65 5.69 9.21
C TYR A 6 -1.63 7.11 9.81
N SER A 7 -2.35 8.03 9.17
CA SER A 7 -2.62 9.39 9.64
C SER A 7 -4.07 9.75 9.30
N SER A 8 -4.70 10.59 10.11
CA SER A 8 -5.99 11.18 9.77
C SER A 8 -5.88 12.09 8.53
N SER A 9 -4.70 12.62 8.25
CA SER A 9 -4.36 13.34 7.02
C SER A 9 -4.07 12.34 5.88
N PRO A 10 -4.93 12.24 4.83
CA PRO A 10 -4.72 11.31 3.73
C PRO A 10 -3.34 11.36 3.03
N PRO A 11 -2.74 12.52 2.73
CA PRO A 11 -1.44 12.57 2.06
C PRO A 11 -0.28 12.04 2.93
N GLU A 12 -0.45 12.00 4.25
CA GLU A 12 0.57 11.48 5.17
C GLU A 12 0.51 9.95 5.34
N ARG A 13 -0.53 9.31 4.80
CA ARG A 13 -0.65 7.85 4.86
C ARG A 13 0.34 7.22 3.91
N ALA A 14 1.08 6.25 4.41
CA ALA A 14 2.04 5.50 3.62
C ALA A 14 2.06 4.03 4.01
N VAL A 15 2.43 3.18 3.06
CA VAL A 15 2.63 1.75 3.25
C VAL A 15 4.00 1.35 2.74
N THR A 16 4.68 0.46 3.45
CA THR A 16 5.89 -0.19 2.96
C THR A 16 5.55 -1.59 2.44
N LEU A 17 5.85 -1.84 1.17
CA LEU A 17 5.52 -3.06 0.44
C LEU A 17 6.79 -3.71 -0.10
N GLU A 18 6.85 -5.03 -0.06
CA GLU A 18 7.81 -5.80 -0.85
C GLU A 18 7.07 -6.23 -2.13
N VAL A 19 7.58 -5.83 -3.29
CA VAL A 19 6.94 -6.09 -4.58
C VAL A 19 7.82 -7.05 -5.37
N ASP A 20 7.25 -8.18 -5.77
CA ASP A 20 7.91 -9.22 -6.58
C ASP A 20 9.25 -9.71 -6.00
N GLY A 21 9.38 -9.78 -4.66
CA GLY A 21 10.60 -10.19 -3.97
C GLY A 21 11.76 -9.18 -4.05
N GLY A 22 11.48 -7.95 -4.49
CA GLY A 22 12.45 -6.86 -4.55
C GLY A 22 12.67 -6.16 -3.21
N SER A 23 13.42 -5.06 -3.23
CA SER A 23 13.60 -4.23 -2.04
C SER A 23 12.28 -3.61 -1.57
N PRO A 24 12.06 -3.44 -0.25
CA PRO A 24 10.90 -2.74 0.26
C PRO A 24 10.80 -1.32 -0.30
N VAL A 25 9.59 -0.93 -0.71
CA VAL A 25 9.27 0.40 -1.22
C VAL A 25 8.19 1.03 -0.37
N THR A 26 8.31 2.33 -0.11
CA THR A 26 7.27 3.11 0.58
C THR A 26 6.48 3.88 -0.45
N LEU A 27 5.16 3.72 -0.43
CA LEU A 27 4.22 4.42 -1.29
C LEU A 27 3.18 5.14 -0.44
N HIS A 28 2.85 6.37 -0.83
CA HIS A 28 1.73 7.11 -0.29
C HIS A 28 0.42 6.68 -0.94
N GLN A 29 -0.70 7.00 -0.28
CA GLN A 29 -2.02 6.77 -0.86
C GLN A 29 -2.15 7.55 -2.19
N GLY A 30 -2.57 6.84 -3.24
CA GLY A 30 -2.67 7.34 -4.61
C GLY A 30 -1.40 7.16 -5.45
N GLU A 31 -0.27 6.81 -4.84
CA GLU A 31 0.96 6.58 -5.58
C GLU A 31 0.99 5.21 -6.27
N SER A 32 1.79 5.13 -7.34
CA SER A 32 1.95 3.94 -8.15
C SER A 32 3.42 3.58 -8.34
N MET A 33 3.70 2.28 -8.46
CA MET A 33 4.99 1.72 -8.84
C MET A 33 4.78 0.61 -9.86
N GLY A 34 5.21 0.84 -11.11
CA GLY A 34 4.92 -0.08 -12.20
C GLY A 34 3.41 -0.24 -12.39
N GLU A 35 2.92 -1.48 -12.33
CA GLU A 35 1.49 -1.78 -12.43
C GLU A 35 0.74 -1.73 -11.10
N LEU A 36 1.45 -1.51 -9.99
CA LEU A 36 0.87 -1.44 -8.65
C LEU A 36 0.46 -0.01 -8.33
N GLU A 37 -0.75 0.18 -7.81
CA GLU A 37 -1.25 1.45 -7.28
C GLU A 37 -1.82 1.25 -5.87
N VAL A 38 -1.48 2.15 -4.95
CA VAL A 38 -2.06 2.19 -3.61
C VAL A 38 -3.34 3.02 -3.65
N GLN A 39 -4.50 2.38 -3.55
CA GLN A 39 -5.80 3.04 -3.66
C GLN A 39 -6.23 3.69 -2.33
N LEU A 40 -6.13 2.93 -1.24
CA LEU A 40 -6.62 3.35 0.07
C LEU A 40 -5.79 2.71 1.18
N ILE A 41 -5.33 3.53 2.12
CA ILE A 41 -4.63 3.07 3.32
C ILE A 41 -5.56 3.23 4.53
N LEU A 42 -5.80 2.12 5.22
CA LEU A 42 -6.53 2.02 6.47
C LEU A 42 -5.56 1.62 7.60
N PRO A 43 -5.94 1.75 8.88
CA PRO A 43 -5.07 1.35 9.99
C PRO A 43 -4.68 -0.14 9.97
N ASP A 44 -5.54 -1.00 9.43
CA ASP A 44 -5.48 -2.46 9.49
C ASP A 44 -5.24 -3.11 8.11
N GLY A 45 -5.16 -2.32 7.04
CA GLY A 45 -4.89 -2.86 5.72
C GLY A 45 -4.81 -1.82 4.62
N VAL A 46 -4.42 -2.28 3.44
CA VAL A 46 -4.22 -1.43 2.27
C VAL A 46 -4.89 -2.04 1.06
N TYR A 47 -5.73 -1.26 0.38
CA TYR A 47 -6.26 -1.63 -0.92
C TYR A 47 -5.26 -1.26 -2.01
N VAL A 48 -4.91 -2.25 -2.81
CA VAL A 48 -3.99 -2.09 -3.95
C VAL A 48 -4.67 -2.52 -5.24
N ARG A 49 -4.34 -1.84 -6.34
CA ARG A 49 -4.73 -2.21 -7.69
C ARG A 49 -3.50 -2.70 -8.46
N ARG A 50 -3.62 -3.84 -9.16
CA ARG A 50 -2.62 -4.35 -10.11
C ARG A 50 -3.30 -5.11 -11.24
N GLY A 51 -2.91 -4.85 -12.49
CA GLY A 51 -3.50 -5.51 -13.66
C GLY A 51 -5.02 -5.34 -13.76
N GLY A 52 -5.57 -4.21 -13.28
CA GLY A 52 -7.01 -3.93 -13.25
C GLY A 52 -7.81 -4.60 -12.13
N HIS A 53 -7.17 -5.41 -11.29
CA HIS A 53 -7.79 -6.09 -10.16
C HIS A 53 -7.45 -5.37 -8.85
N VAL A 54 -8.36 -5.40 -7.88
CA VAL A 54 -8.19 -4.76 -6.57
C VAL A 54 -8.23 -5.81 -5.47
N TRP A 55 -7.29 -5.75 -4.54
CA TRP A 55 -7.22 -6.62 -3.35
C TRP A 55 -6.89 -5.82 -2.11
N MET A 56 -7.31 -6.34 -0.95
CA MET A 56 -6.88 -5.84 0.35
C MET A 56 -5.70 -6.66 0.85
N LEU A 57 -4.64 -5.96 1.27
CA LEU A 57 -3.53 -6.52 2.02
C LEU A 57 -3.75 -6.22 3.50
N SER A 58 -3.99 -7.25 4.30
CA SER A 58 -4.14 -7.12 5.75
C SER A 58 -2.78 -6.84 6.41
N ALA A 59 -2.77 -5.99 7.44
CA ALA A 59 -1.61 -5.74 8.28
C ALA A 59 -1.36 -6.85 9.31
N ASP A 60 -2.34 -7.72 9.53
CA ASP A 60 -2.28 -8.83 10.48
C ASP A 60 -1.38 -9.96 9.95
N HIS A 61 -0.32 -10.24 10.72
CA HIS A 61 0.50 -11.45 10.67
C HIS A 61 0.77 -11.88 12.11
#